data_AF-A0A6N8AR94-F1
#
_entry.id   AF-A0A6N8AR94-F1
#
_cell.length_a   1.000
_cell.length_b   1.000
_cell.length_c   1.000
_cell.angle_alpha   90.00
_cell.angle_beta   90.00
_cell.angle_gamma   90.00
#
_symmetry.space_group_name_H-M   'P 1'
#
loop_
_entity.id
_entity.type
_entity.pdbx_description
1 polymer ?
#
loop_
_entity_poly.entity_id
_entity_poly.type
_entity_poly.pdbx_seq_one_letter_code
_entity_poly.pdbx_strand_id
1 'polypeptide(L)'
;MDKSVLVANSDYESFLDNIETIVDAEEKEQLRELLENNTSIKITTHIAKEKKATIKAPFVVTFPENLMTLASLGITPRELKVTAYLLTAMEFGNLLFFSQKQACADLLIDKASMSRIFKSLHAKGVLVEHNGHTYVNSNLFSKGLKQGMTKERSQHLKNAQSSSTGFKDTH
;
A
#
# COMPACT_ATOMS: atom_id res chain seq x y z
N MET A 1 5.00 -21.51 -12.86
CA MET A 1 5.67 -22.81 -12.91
C MET A 1 6.87 -22.69 -12.00
N ASP A 2 6.89 -23.51 -10.96
CA ASP A 2 7.93 -23.52 -9.94
C ASP A 2 8.96 -24.62 -10.26
N LYS A 3 10.19 -24.39 -9.82
CA LYS A 3 11.41 -25.23 -9.88
C LYS A 3 12.33 -25.08 -11.10
N SER A 4 13.52 -24.57 -10.80
CA SER A 4 14.80 -25.21 -11.16
C SER A 4 15.84 -24.85 -10.09
N VAL A 5 16.16 -25.81 -9.21
CA VAL A 5 17.37 -25.72 -8.38
C VAL A 5 18.52 -26.19 -9.26
N LEU A 6 19.34 -25.26 -9.73
CA LEU A 6 20.60 -25.59 -10.39
C LEU A 6 21.60 -25.94 -9.29
N VAL A 7 21.89 -27.24 -9.12
CA VAL A 7 23.07 -27.67 -8.37
C VAL A 7 24.24 -27.61 -9.36
N ALA A 8 24.94 -26.48 -9.38
CA ALA A 8 26.13 -26.31 -10.21
C ALA A 8 27.29 -27.10 -9.58
N ASN A 9 27.66 -28.21 -10.23
CA ASN A 9 28.87 -28.97 -9.95
C ASN A 9 29.92 -28.72 -11.06
N SER A 10 30.13 -27.45 -11.43
CA SER A 10 31.06 -27.05 -12.48
C SER A 10 31.55 -25.62 -12.26
N ASP A 11 32.88 -25.45 -12.26
CA ASP A 11 33.69 -24.23 -12.16
C ASP A 11 33.01 -22.94 -11.65
N TYR A 12 33.29 -22.63 -10.38
CA TYR A 12 32.82 -21.46 -9.64
C TYR A 12 33.07 -20.12 -10.35
N GLU A 13 34.22 -19.98 -11.02
CA GLU A 13 34.57 -18.76 -11.75
C GLU A 13 33.62 -18.52 -12.93
N SER A 14 33.22 -19.58 -13.64
CA SER A 14 32.27 -19.46 -14.75
C SER A 14 30.86 -19.11 -14.25
N PHE A 15 30.50 -19.54 -13.04
CA PHE A 15 29.23 -19.16 -12.41
C PHE A 15 29.21 -17.69 -11.98
N LEU A 16 30.31 -17.20 -11.40
CA LEU A 16 30.44 -15.79 -11.00
C LEU A 16 30.37 -14.86 -12.20
N ASP A 17 31.11 -15.15 -13.28
CA ASP A 17 31.10 -14.38 -14.54
C ASP A 17 29.67 -14.20 -15.10
N ASN A 18 28.84 -15.23 -15.00
CA ASN A 18 27.45 -15.18 -15.49
C ASN A 18 26.51 -14.37 -14.59
N ILE A 19 26.83 -14.26 -13.29
CA ILE A 19 26.05 -13.48 -12.32
C ILE A 19 26.50 -12.02 -12.29
N GLU A 20 27.72 -11.70 -12.73
CA GLU A 20 28.31 -10.35 -12.68
C GLU A 20 27.46 -9.25 -13.33
N THR A 21 26.61 -9.62 -14.29
CA THR A 21 25.73 -8.70 -15.03
C THR A 21 24.37 -8.48 -14.36
N ILE A 22 24.05 -9.23 -13.31
CA ILE A 22 22.73 -9.29 -12.67
C ILE A 22 22.75 -8.74 -11.24
N VAL A 23 23.90 -8.82 -10.55
CA VAL A 23 24.07 -8.36 -9.15
C VAL A 23 24.98 -7.14 -9.06
N ASP A 24 24.77 -6.31 -8.05
CA ASP A 24 25.60 -5.14 -7.80
C ASP A 24 26.93 -5.46 -7.08
N ALA A 25 27.81 -4.47 -6.92
CA ALA A 25 29.14 -4.68 -6.35
C ALA A 25 29.12 -5.15 -4.88
N GLU A 26 28.09 -4.79 -4.11
CA GLU A 26 27.95 -5.17 -2.71
C GLU A 26 27.47 -6.63 -2.61
N GLU A 27 26.50 -7.00 -3.42
CA GLU A 27 25.99 -8.37 -3.55
C GLU A 27 27.08 -9.35 -4.04
N LYS A 28 28.02 -8.89 -4.89
CA LYS A 28 29.18 -9.68 -5.32
C LYS A 28 30.11 -10.05 -4.18
N GLU A 29 30.42 -9.09 -3.31
CA GLU A 29 31.33 -9.31 -2.20
C GLU A 29 30.71 -10.27 -1.19
N GLN A 30 29.41 -10.10 -0.91
CA GLN A 30 28.66 -11.03 -0.06
C GLN A 30 28.61 -12.45 -0.63
N LEU A 31 28.45 -12.61 -1.96
CA LEU A 31 28.51 -13.91 -2.61
C LEU A 31 29.89 -14.55 -2.48
N ARG A 32 30.98 -13.79 -2.62
CA ARG A 32 32.35 -14.28 -2.44
C ARG A 32 32.59 -14.76 -1.01
N GLU A 33 32.22 -13.96 -0.01
CA GLU A 33 32.36 -14.34 1.40
C GLU A 33 31.54 -15.60 1.73
N LEU A 34 30.32 -15.73 1.21
CA LEU A 34 29.47 -16.90 1.45
C LEU A 34 30.00 -18.17 0.78
N LEU A 35 30.64 -18.03 -0.38
CA LEU A 35 31.29 -19.11 -1.13
C LEU A 35 32.57 -19.58 -0.43
N GLU A 36 33.42 -18.66 0.03
CA GLU A 36 34.67 -18.97 0.75
C GLU A 36 34.40 -19.73 2.06
N ASN A 37 33.27 -19.46 2.71
CA ASN A 37 32.87 -20.10 3.96
C ASN A 37 32.18 -21.48 3.77
N ASN A 38 32.18 -22.06 2.56
CA ASN A 38 31.52 -23.34 2.24
C ASN A 38 30.03 -23.40 2.67
N THR A 39 29.35 -22.26 2.66
CA THR A 39 27.96 -22.17 3.06
C THR A 39 27.07 -22.62 1.89
N SER A 40 25.97 -23.34 2.17
CA SER A 40 24.98 -23.65 1.13
C SER A 40 24.26 -22.36 0.71
N ILE A 41 24.51 -21.91 -0.52
CA ILE A 41 23.93 -20.68 -1.06
C ILE A 41 22.65 -20.99 -1.82
N LYS A 42 21.55 -20.32 -1.46
CA LYS A 42 20.29 -20.36 -2.21
C LYS A 42 20.07 -19.04 -2.94
N ILE A 43 20.13 -19.07 -4.26
CA ILE A 43 19.79 -17.93 -5.12
C ILE A 43 18.38 -18.15 -5.69
N THR A 44 17.52 -17.13 -5.62
CA THR A 44 16.16 -17.15 -6.19
C THR A 44 15.99 -15.99 -7.15
N THR A 45 15.82 -16.29 -8.45
CA THR A 45 15.67 -15.27 -9.49
C THR A 45 14.24 -15.25 -10.02
N HIS A 46 13.61 -14.06 -10.04
CA HIS A 46 12.27 -13.87 -10.57
C HIS A 46 12.32 -13.22 -11.96
N ILE A 47 12.10 -14.01 -13.01
CA ILE A 47 11.99 -13.53 -14.38
C ILE A 47 10.51 -13.39 -14.74
N ALA A 48 10.05 -12.16 -15.00
CA ALA A 48 8.68 -11.87 -15.40
C ALA A 48 8.66 -10.99 -16.65
N LYS A 49 7.69 -11.24 -17.55
CA LYS A 49 7.40 -10.29 -18.65
C LYS A 49 6.98 -8.95 -18.05
N GLU A 50 7.61 -7.87 -18.52
CA GLU A 50 7.22 -6.51 -18.20
C GLU A 50 5.75 -6.30 -18.61
N LYS A 51 4.82 -6.31 -17.63
CA LYS A 51 3.42 -6.02 -17.91
C LYS A 51 3.27 -4.51 -18.09
N LYS A 52 3.36 -4.04 -19.34
CA LYS A 52 2.97 -2.67 -19.74
C LYS A 52 1.45 -2.52 -19.72
N ALA A 53 0.91 -2.38 -18.51
CA ALA A 53 -0.38 -1.74 -18.26
C ALA A 53 -0.30 -1.07 -16.88
N THR A 54 0.68 -0.19 -16.70
CA THR A 54 0.74 0.64 -15.50
C THR A 54 -0.41 1.64 -15.59
N ILE A 55 -1.35 1.58 -14.64
CA ILE A 55 -2.34 2.64 -14.45
C ILE A 55 -1.54 3.91 -14.15
N LYS A 56 -1.51 4.84 -15.10
CA LYS A 56 -0.72 6.08 -14.98
C LYS A 56 -1.37 7.10 -14.04
N ALA A 57 -2.69 7.03 -13.90
CA ALA A 57 -3.43 7.88 -12.98
C ALA A 57 -3.31 7.35 -11.54
N PRO A 58 -3.31 8.23 -10.52
CA PRO A 58 -3.53 7.80 -9.15
C PRO A 58 -4.85 7.02 -9.06
N PHE A 59 -4.81 5.85 -8.44
CA PHE A 59 -5.99 5.04 -8.23
C PHE A 59 -6.07 4.57 -6.79
N VAL A 60 -7.28 4.17 -6.41
CA VAL A 60 -7.60 3.64 -5.09
C VAL A 60 -8.23 2.27 -5.29
N VAL A 61 -7.71 1.29 -4.58
CA VAL A 61 -8.29 -0.05 -4.50
C VAL A 61 -9.36 -0.04 -3.40
N THR A 62 -10.49 -0.70 -3.64
CA THR A 62 -11.50 -0.97 -2.61
C THR A 62 -11.90 -2.44 -2.65
N PHE A 63 -12.52 -2.92 -1.59
CA PHE A 63 -12.87 -4.32 -1.40
C PHE A 63 -14.40 -4.45 -1.43
N PRO A 64 -14.99 -5.22 -2.37
CA PRO A 64 -16.44 -5.26 -2.55
C PRO A 64 -17.22 -5.55 -1.27
N GLU A 65 -16.75 -6.49 -0.44
CA GLU A 65 -17.40 -6.82 0.82
C GLU A 65 -17.42 -5.64 1.81
N ASN A 66 -16.28 -4.97 2.00
CA ASN A 66 -16.21 -3.81 2.91
C ASN A 66 -16.95 -2.60 2.33
N LEU A 67 -17.01 -2.45 1.00
CA LEU A 67 -17.81 -1.42 0.35
C LEU A 67 -19.31 -1.66 0.59
N MET A 68 -19.78 -2.92 0.52
CA MET A 68 -21.16 -3.27 0.89
C MET A 68 -21.45 -3.03 2.37
N THR A 69 -20.51 -3.37 3.27
CA THR A 69 -20.61 -3.02 4.69
C THR A 69 -20.76 -1.52 4.87
N LEU A 70 -19.95 -0.71 4.19
CA LEU A 70 -20.04 0.75 4.25
C LEU A 70 -21.40 1.27 3.78
N ALA A 71 -21.93 0.72 2.68
CA ALA A 71 -23.27 1.06 2.20
C ALA A 71 -24.34 0.73 3.23
N SER A 72 -24.20 -0.42 3.91
CA SER A 72 -25.13 -0.88 4.96
C SER A 72 -25.09 -0.02 6.23
N LEU A 73 -23.99 0.71 6.49
CA LEU A 73 -23.89 1.68 7.59
C LEU A 73 -24.65 2.99 7.32
N GLY A 74 -25.38 3.09 6.21
CA GLY A 74 -26.20 4.26 5.89
C GLY A 74 -25.35 5.49 5.52
N ILE A 75 -24.32 5.29 4.70
CA ILE A 75 -23.55 6.41 4.14
C ILE A 75 -24.46 7.26 3.24
N THR A 76 -24.53 8.56 3.53
CA THR A 76 -25.36 9.53 2.81
C THR A 76 -24.66 10.01 1.54
N PRO A 77 -25.38 10.57 0.56
CA PRO A 77 -24.75 11.15 -0.64
C PRO A 77 -23.73 12.25 -0.34
N ARG A 78 -23.95 13.03 0.72
CA ARG A 78 -23.00 14.09 1.15
C ARG A 78 -21.73 13.50 1.73
N GLU A 79 -21.85 12.49 2.58
CA GLU A 79 -20.69 11.76 3.11
C GLU A 79 -19.91 11.09 2.00
N LEU A 80 -20.60 10.41 1.06
CA LEU A 80 -19.95 9.78 -0.10
C LEU A 80 -19.19 10.81 -0.96
N LYS A 81 -19.77 11.99 -1.20
CA LYS A 81 -19.09 13.08 -1.92
C LYS A 81 -17.81 13.53 -1.19
N VAL A 82 -17.87 13.69 0.13
CA VAL A 82 -16.69 14.03 0.94
C VAL A 82 -15.68 12.89 0.90
N THR A 83 -16.09 11.64 1.10
CA THR A 83 -15.21 10.46 1.00
C THR A 83 -14.50 10.41 -0.36
N ALA A 84 -15.21 10.60 -1.47
CA ALA A 84 -14.60 10.61 -2.80
C ALA A 84 -13.53 11.71 -2.94
N TYR A 85 -13.78 12.91 -2.42
CA TYR A 85 -12.77 13.97 -2.37
C TYR A 85 -11.54 13.56 -1.54
N LEU A 86 -11.75 12.94 -0.37
CA LEU A 86 -10.67 12.44 0.49
C LEU A 86 -9.79 11.40 -0.22
N LEU A 87 -10.39 10.51 -1.03
CA LEU A 87 -9.65 9.52 -1.80
C LEU A 87 -8.71 10.16 -2.83
N THR A 88 -9.10 11.31 -3.38
CA THR A 88 -8.21 12.09 -4.27
C THR A 88 -7.08 12.75 -3.50
N ALA A 89 -7.37 13.29 -2.31
CA ALA A 89 -6.45 14.08 -1.50
C ALA A 89 -5.47 13.26 -0.64
N MET A 90 -5.82 12.03 -0.25
CA MET A 90 -4.96 11.22 0.63
C MET A 90 -3.62 10.88 -0.03
N GLU A 91 -2.57 10.73 0.77
CA GLU A 91 -1.26 10.28 0.28
C GLU A 91 -1.18 8.74 0.21
N PHE A 92 -0.10 8.24 -0.37
CA PHE A 92 0.25 6.83 -0.26
C PHE A 92 0.45 6.47 1.22
N GLY A 93 -0.25 5.44 1.70
CA GLY A 93 -0.34 5.12 3.12
C GLY A 93 -1.61 5.65 3.79
N ASN A 94 -2.54 6.16 2.96
CA ASN A 94 -3.87 6.65 3.33
C ASN A 94 -3.90 7.82 4.30
N LEU A 95 -2.77 8.49 4.49
CA LEU A 95 -2.64 9.65 5.36
C LEU A 95 -3.33 10.86 4.74
N LEU A 96 -4.05 11.63 5.56
CA LEU A 96 -4.68 12.89 5.16
C LEU A 96 -3.87 14.08 5.69
N PHE A 97 -3.16 14.77 4.80
CA PHE A 97 -2.48 16.04 5.07
C PHE A 97 -3.32 17.24 4.62
N PHE A 98 -4.57 17.35 5.08
CA PHE A 98 -5.42 18.47 4.64
C PHE A 98 -6.28 19.05 5.78
N SER A 99 -6.63 20.33 5.65
CA SER A 99 -7.51 21.02 6.60
C SER A 99 -8.97 20.94 6.15
N GLN A 100 -9.91 20.67 7.07
CA GLN A 100 -11.36 20.69 6.77
C GLN A 100 -11.81 22.00 6.07
N LYS A 101 -11.09 23.10 6.31
CA LYS A 101 -11.31 24.40 5.65
C LYS A 101 -11.15 24.30 4.13
N GLN A 102 -10.17 23.53 3.63
CA GLN A 102 -9.97 23.34 2.19
C GLN A 102 -11.13 22.56 1.58
N ALA A 103 -11.53 21.43 2.19
CA ALA A 103 -12.69 20.67 1.70
C ALA A 103 -13.99 21.49 1.74
N CYS A 104 -14.16 22.38 2.72
CA CYS A 104 -15.32 23.29 2.74
C CYS A 104 -15.37 24.17 1.50
N ALA A 105 -14.23 24.77 1.12
CA ALA A 105 -14.11 25.62 -0.05
C ALA A 105 -14.34 24.84 -1.35
N ASP A 106 -13.66 23.69 -1.50
CA ASP A 106 -13.69 22.91 -2.74
C ASP A 106 -15.05 22.25 -2.99
N LEU A 107 -15.75 21.83 -1.93
CA LEU A 107 -17.03 21.12 -2.06
C LEU A 107 -18.25 22.04 -1.90
N LEU A 108 -18.03 23.33 -1.60
CA LEU A 108 -19.05 24.32 -1.27
C LEU A 108 -19.95 23.86 -0.11
N ILE A 109 -19.32 23.35 0.95
CA ILE A 109 -19.99 22.87 2.17
C ILE A 109 -19.62 23.80 3.32
N ASP A 110 -20.61 24.19 4.13
CA ASP A 110 -20.36 25.03 5.30
C ASP A 110 -19.58 24.26 6.39
N LYS A 111 -18.86 25.01 7.24
CA LYS A 111 -18.00 24.43 8.28
C LYS A 111 -18.76 23.53 9.27
N ALA A 112 -19.99 23.89 9.63
CA ALA A 112 -20.77 23.12 10.60
C ALA A 112 -21.21 21.78 10.00
N SER A 113 -21.67 21.78 8.75
CA SER A 113 -21.99 20.56 8.01
C SER A 113 -20.76 19.69 7.77
N MET A 114 -19.62 20.28 7.37
CA MET A 114 -18.38 19.54 7.17
C MET A 114 -17.91 18.86 8.46
N SER A 115 -17.94 19.57 9.60
CA SER A 115 -17.58 19.00 10.90
C SER A 115 -18.49 17.83 11.29
N ARG A 116 -19.81 17.94 11.05
CA ARG A 116 -20.76 16.84 11.29
C ARG A 116 -20.49 15.64 10.39
N ILE A 117 -20.20 15.88 9.10
CA ILE A 117 -19.84 14.82 8.15
C ILE A 117 -18.58 14.10 8.63
N PHE A 118 -17.54 14.83 9.02
CA PHE A 118 -16.31 14.24 9.56
C PHE A 118 -16.57 13.35 10.78
N LYS A 119 -17.31 13.85 11.77
CA LYS A 119 -17.68 13.06 12.96
C LYS A 119 -18.42 11.78 12.57
N SER A 120 -19.35 11.87 11.62
CA SER A 120 -20.09 10.72 11.12
C SER A 120 -19.20 9.72 10.37
N LEU A 121 -18.26 10.19 9.56
CA LEU A 121 -17.29 9.34 8.86
C LEU A 121 -16.35 8.60 9.83
N HIS A 122 -15.96 9.22 10.94
CA HIS A 122 -15.26 8.54 12.03
C HIS A 122 -16.13 7.47 12.70
N ALA A 123 -17.38 7.81 13.03
CA ALA A 123 -18.31 6.87 13.64
C ALA A 123 -18.59 5.65 12.74
N LYS A 124 -18.59 5.84 11.41
CA LYS A 124 -18.74 4.78 10.39
C LYS A 124 -17.43 4.06 10.06
N GLY A 125 -16.33 4.42 10.70
CA GLY A 125 -15.01 3.81 10.49
C GLY A 125 -14.40 4.07 9.12
N VAL A 126 -14.88 5.08 8.38
CA VAL A 126 -14.26 5.54 7.12
C VAL A 126 -12.98 6.29 7.41
N LEU A 127 -12.99 7.09 8.47
CA LEU A 127 -11.84 7.82 8.97
C LEU A 127 -11.35 7.21 10.28
N VAL A 128 -10.04 7.07 10.41
CA VAL A 128 -9.40 6.56 11.64
C VAL A 128 -8.34 7.54 12.10
N GLU A 129 -8.10 7.60 13.40
CA GLU A 129 -7.05 8.43 13.98
C GLU A 129 -6.00 7.55 14.65
N HIS A 130 -4.73 7.88 14.43
CA HIS A 130 -3.61 7.21 15.06
C HIS A 130 -2.49 8.22 15.29
N ASN A 131 -2.01 8.35 16.53
CA ASN A 131 -0.93 9.27 16.93
C ASN A 131 -1.13 10.73 16.45
N GLY A 132 -2.36 11.25 16.52
CA GLY A 132 -2.66 12.63 16.11
C GLY A 132 -2.78 12.85 14.60
N HIS A 133 -2.67 11.78 13.81
CA HIS A 133 -2.89 11.81 12.37
C HIS A 133 -4.22 11.16 12.00
N THR A 134 -4.88 11.70 10.98
CA THR A 134 -6.11 11.14 10.42
C THR A 134 -5.80 10.37 9.13
N TYR A 135 -6.40 9.20 8.99
CA TYR A 135 -6.25 8.33 7.83
C TYR A 135 -7.62 7.94 7.26
N VAL A 136 -7.65 7.63 5.97
CA VAL A 136 -8.74 6.85 5.39
C VAL A 136 -8.51 5.37 5.71
N ASN A 137 -9.53 4.67 6.19
CA ASN A 137 -9.40 3.29 6.64
C ASN A 137 -8.86 2.37 5.54
N SER A 138 -7.71 1.71 5.79
CA SER A 138 -7.05 0.83 4.83
C SER A 138 -7.81 -0.46 4.54
N ASN A 139 -8.71 -0.89 5.45
CA ASN A 139 -9.63 -2.00 5.18
C ASN A 139 -10.68 -1.61 4.12
N LEU A 140 -10.98 -0.32 3.93
CA LEU A 140 -11.96 0.15 2.95
C LEU A 140 -11.32 0.54 1.61
N PHE A 141 -10.23 1.30 1.69
CA PHE A 141 -9.59 1.92 0.55
C PHE A 141 -8.08 1.83 0.67
N SER A 142 -7.34 1.63 -0.41
CA SER A 142 -5.88 1.64 -0.40
C SER A 142 -5.33 2.39 -1.62
N LYS A 143 -4.52 3.44 -1.42
CA LYS A 143 -3.96 4.23 -2.53
C LYS A 143 -2.78 3.50 -3.17
N GLY A 144 -2.93 3.14 -4.44
CA GLY A 144 -1.90 2.47 -5.23
C GLY A 144 -1.64 1.00 -4.86
N LEU A 145 -0.44 0.50 -5.18
CA LEU A 145 -0.02 -0.89 -4.90
C LEU A 145 1.07 -0.94 -3.83
N LYS A 146 1.00 -1.96 -2.97
CA LYS A 146 1.98 -2.23 -1.88
C LYS A 146 3.42 -2.37 -2.38
N GLN A 147 3.62 -2.85 -3.61
CA GLN A 147 4.93 -3.14 -4.21
C GLN A 147 5.82 -1.91 -4.45
N GLY A 148 5.28 -0.68 -4.38
CA GLY A 148 6.04 0.57 -4.51
C GLY A 148 6.13 1.39 -3.23
N MET A 149 5.80 0.83 -2.07
CA MET A 149 5.74 1.58 -0.81
C MET A 149 7.06 1.58 -0.03
N THR A 150 7.47 2.75 0.45
CA THR A 150 8.55 2.87 1.44
C THR A 150 8.15 2.24 2.78
N LYS A 151 9.13 1.98 3.65
CA LYS A 151 8.88 1.47 5.02
C LYS A 151 7.93 2.38 5.80
N GLU A 152 8.10 3.68 5.69
CA GLU A 152 7.26 4.70 6.33
C GLU A 152 5.80 4.63 5.84
N ARG A 153 5.59 4.61 4.52
CA ARG A 153 4.24 4.52 3.94
C ARG A 153 3.54 3.20 4.27
N SER A 154 4.32 2.13 4.38
CA SER A 154 3.83 0.82 4.83
C SER A 154 3.37 0.87 6.29
N GLN A 155 4.08 1.62 7.15
CA GLN A 155 3.65 1.83 8.53
C GLN A 155 2.37 2.68 8.61
N HIS A 156 2.27 3.75 7.81
CA HIS A 156 1.04 4.54 7.74
C HIS A 156 -0.17 3.70 7.28
N LEU A 157 0.01 2.81 6.31
CA LEU A 157 -1.05 1.92 5.85
C LEU A 157 -1.55 0.97 6.96
N LYS A 158 -0.64 0.50 7.83
CA LYS A 158 -1.00 -0.28 9.03
C LYS A 158 -1.73 0.58 10.07
N ASN A 159 -1.26 1.79 10.31
CA ASN A 159 -1.91 2.73 11.24
C ASN A 159 -3.32 3.12 10.76
N ALA A 160 -3.55 3.10 9.45
CA ALA A 160 -4.83 3.36 8.82
C ALA A 160 -5.82 2.18 8.95
N GLN A 161 -5.41 1.03 9.49
CA GLN A 161 -6.24 -0.17 9.52
C GLN A 161 -7.22 -0.13 10.71
N SER A 162 -8.50 -0.41 10.45
CA SER A 162 -9.48 -0.60 11.52
C SER A 162 -10.61 -1.54 11.12
N SER A 163 -10.93 -2.48 12.01
CA SER A 163 -12.05 -3.42 11.89
C SER A 163 -13.23 -3.07 12.80
N SER A 164 -13.20 -1.92 13.48
CA SER A 164 -14.16 -1.55 14.54
C SER A 164 -15.63 -1.52 14.10
N THR A 165 -15.89 -1.36 12.80
CA THR A 165 -17.24 -1.25 12.21
C THR A 165 -17.61 -2.44 11.33
N GLY A 166 -17.03 -3.62 11.60
CA GLY A 166 -17.34 -4.85 10.88
C GLY A 166 -16.66 -4.96 9.52
N PHE A 167 -15.68 -4.10 9.23
CA PHE A 167 -14.81 -4.23 8.06
C PHE A 167 -13.85 -5.40 8.28
N LYS A 168 -13.79 -6.30 7.29
CA LYS A 168 -12.84 -7.40 7.26
C LYS A 168 -11.44 -6.87 7.04
N ASP A 169 -10.46 -7.60 7.58
CA ASP A 169 -9.05 -7.37 7.30
C ASP A 169 -8.75 -7.70 5.82
N THR A 170 -7.95 -6.86 5.18
CA THR A 170 -7.63 -6.93 3.75
C THR A 170 -6.14 -6.91 3.45
N HIS A 171 -5.26 -6.89 4.47
CA HIS A 171 -3.81 -6.69 4.32
C HIS A 171 -2.93 -7.79 4.93
#